data_AF-A0AAV5VR06-F1
#
_entry.id   AF-A0AAV5VR06-F1
#
_cell.length_a   1.000
_cell.length_b   1.000
_cell.length_c   1.000
_cell.angle_alpha   90.00
_cell.angle_beta   90.00
_cell.angle_gamma   90.00
#
_symmetry.space_group_name_H-M   'P 1'
#
loop_
_entity.id
_entity.type
_entity.pdbx_description
1 polymer ?
#
loop_
_entity_poly.entity_id
_entity_poly.type
_entity_poly.pdbx_seq_one_letter_code
_entity_poly.pdbx_strand_id
1 'polypeptide(L)' 'DFFVPNSVNARLPTSVYRGCGGYGAVMILNSTDPSDPGIAVKKFISPFEYVKKAQRCFRELQLLRELSHDNIARLKFTYS' A
#
# COMPACT_ATOMS: atom_id res chain seq x y z
N ASP A 1 -0.42 1.38 -13.96
CA ASP A 1 0.74 0.85 -13.19
C ASP A 1 0.87 1.42 -11.80
N PHE A 2 1.57 0.68 -10.94
CA PHE A 2 2.00 1.12 -9.60
C PHE A 2 3.37 1.78 -9.74
N PHE A 3 3.48 3.06 -9.39
CA PHE A 3 4.73 3.82 -9.48
C PHE A 3 5.57 3.63 -8.22
N VAL A 4 6.05 2.40 -7.99
CA VAL A 4 6.84 2.06 -6.80
C VAL A 4 8.18 2.80 -6.82
N PRO A 5 8.59 3.49 -5.74
CA PRO A 5 9.90 4.15 -5.69
C PRO A 5 11.05 3.20 -5.95
N ASN A 6 12.08 3.65 -6.68
CA ASN A 6 13.24 2.81 -7.03
C ASN A 6 13.95 2.20 -5.81
N SER A 7 14.01 2.93 -4.69
CA SER A 7 14.57 2.43 -3.44
C SER A 7 13.81 1.22 -2.87
N VAL A 8 12.49 1.18 -3.05
CA VAL A 8 11.65 0.06 -2.64
C VAL A 8 11.79 -1.10 -3.63
N ASN A 9 11.80 -0.81 -4.93
CA ASN A 9 11.96 -1.82 -5.97
C ASN A 9 13.34 -2.50 -5.93
N ALA A 10 14.39 -1.77 -5.55
CA ALA A 10 15.74 -2.33 -5.37
C ALA A 10 15.81 -3.35 -4.22
N ARG A 11 15.04 -3.13 -3.15
CA ARG A 11 14.93 -4.06 -2.02
C ARG A 11 13.97 -5.22 -2.29
N LEU A 12 12.85 -4.93 -2.96
CA LEU A 12 11.74 -5.85 -3.19
C LEU A 12 11.41 -5.93 -4.69
N PRO A 13 12.25 -6.62 -5.49
CA PRO A 13 12.19 -6.55 -6.95
C PRO A 13 11.06 -7.36 -7.57
N THR A 14 10.49 -8.32 -6.83
CA THR A 14 9.47 -9.23 -7.38
C THR A 14 8.07 -8.73 -7.07
N SER A 15 7.37 -8.24 -8.09
CA SER A 15 5.99 -7.81 -7.97
C SER A 15 4.98 -8.88 -8.38
N VAL A 16 3.91 -9.06 -7.60
CA VAL A 16 2.76 -9.88 -8.00
C VAL A 16 1.46 -9.14 -7.74
N TYR A 17 0.65 -8.94 -8.78
CA TYR A 17 -0.69 -8.38 -8.63
C TYR A 17 -1.58 -9.32 -7.80
N ARG A 18 -2.42 -8.74 -6.92
CA ARG A 18 -3.32 -9.52 -6.06
C ARG A 18 -4.79 -9.25 -6.31
N GLY A 19 -5.17 -8.01 -6.55
CA GLY A 19 -6.58 -7.70 -6.77
C GLY A 19 -6.90 -6.21 -6.81
N CYS A 20 -8.17 -5.93 -7.09
CA CYS A 20 -8.72 -4.58 -7.18
C CYS A 20 -10.08 -4.55 -6.50
N GLY A 21 -10.39 -3.43 -5.86
CA GLY A 21 -11.69 -3.12 -5.31
C GLY A 21 -12.05 -1.65 -5.53
N GLY A 22 -13.24 -1.23 -5.09
CA GLY A 22 -13.78 0.10 -5.41
C GLY A 22 -12.94 1.31 -4.94
N TYR A 23 -11.98 1.12 -4.02
CA TYR A 23 -11.12 2.18 -3.51
C TYR A 23 -9.65 2.06 -3.93
N GLY A 24 -9.24 0.92 -4.50
CA GLY A 24 -7.84 0.73 -4.84
C GLY A 24 -7.50 -0.66 -5.35
N ALA A 25 -6.30 -0.75 -5.93
CA ALA A 25 -5.67 -1.99 -6.35
C ALA A 25 -4.54 -2.36 -5.37
N VAL A 26 -4.28 -3.66 -5.23
CA VAL A 26 -3.23 -4.20 -4.37
C VAL A 26 -2.26 -5.06 -5.18
N MET A 27 -0.97 -4.82 -4.95
CA MET A 27 0.12 -5.70 -5.38
C MET A 27 0.96 -6.09 -4.17
N ILE A 28 1.67 -7.21 -4.28
CA ILE A 28 2.69 -7.60 -3.32
C ILE A 28 4.06 -7.39 -3.95
N LEU A 29 4.99 -6.84 -3.18
CA LEU A 29 6.40 -6.79 -3.50
C LEU A 29 7.13 -7.76 -2.57
N ASN A 30 7.75 -8.79 -3.13
CA ASN A 30 8.50 -9.80 -2.39
C ASN A 30 10.00 -9.49 -2.43
N SER A 31 10.68 -9.87 -1.36
CA SER A 31 12.14 -9.89 -1.32
C SER A 31 12.67 -11.15 -1.98
N THR A 32 13.93 -11.11 -2.42
CA THR A 32 14.70 -12.31 -2.75
C THR A 32 15.22 -13.02 -1.51
N ASP A 33 15.34 -12.30 -0.39
CA ASP A 33 15.74 -12.85 0.91
C ASP A 33 14.54 -13.52 1.59
N PRO A 34 14.62 -14.82 1.93
CA PRO A 34 13.55 -15.54 2.64
C PRO A 34 13.18 -14.95 4.02
N SER A 35 14.08 -14.18 4.64
CA SER A 35 13.85 -13.55 5.95
C SER A 35 13.03 -12.26 5.86
N ASP A 36 12.94 -11.63 4.69
CA ASP A 36 12.14 -10.41 4.48
C ASP A 36 10.77 -10.80 3.88
N PRO A 37 9.66 -10.67 4.65
CA PRO A 37 8.34 -11.11 4.22
C PRO A 37 7.75 -10.26 3.09
N GLY A 38 8.45 -9.21 2.62
CA GLY A 38 7.96 -8.30 1.61
C GLY A 38 6.91 -7.33 2.14
N ILE A 39 6.21 -6.66 1.23
CA ILE A 39 5.15 -5.69 1.56
C ILE A 39 3.97 -5.79 0.60
N ALA A 40 2.77 -5.45 1.10
CA ALA A 40 1.62 -5.14 0.26
C ALA A 40 1.63 -3.63 -0.07
N VAL A 41 1.45 -3.30 -1.34
CA VAL A 41 1.29 -1.94 -1.84
C VAL A 41 -0.14 -1.76 -2.31
N LYS A 42 -0.85 -0.79 -1.73
CA LYS A 42 -2.20 -0.40 -2.14
C LYS A 42 -2.14 0.93 -2.87
N LYS A 43 -2.60 0.96 -4.12
CA LYS A 43 -2.78 2.17 -4.91
C LYS A 43 -4.24 2.61 -4.82
N PHE A 44 -4.51 3.81 -4.32
CA PHE A 44 -5.85 4.39 -4.37
C PHE A 44 -6.24 4.72 -5.82
N ILE A 45 -7.46 4.34 -6.22
CA ILE A 45 -7.98 4.62 -7.57
C ILE A 45 -8.84 5.88 -7.49
N SER A 46 -8.41 6.95 -8.17
CA SER A 46 -9.09 8.24 -8.22
C SER A 46 -9.52 8.75 -6.82
N PRO A 47 -8.59 8.86 -5.83
CA PRO A 47 -8.94 9.20 -4.46
C PRO A 47 -9.61 10.58 -4.32
N PHE A 48 -9.34 11.50 -5.25
CA PHE A 48 -9.85 12.89 -5.23
C PHE A 48 -11.03 13.13 -6.18
N GLU A 49 -11.66 12.07 -6.69
CA GLU A 49 -12.78 12.17 -7.62
C GLU A 49 -13.99 12.92 -7.02
N TYR A 50 -14.28 12.69 -5.75
CA TYR A 50 -15.31 13.42 -5.00
C TYR A 50 -14.98 13.46 -3.51
N VAL A 51 -15.52 14.47 -2.81
CA VAL A 51 -15.18 14.80 -1.40
C VAL A 51 -15.30 13.59 -0.47
N LYS A 52 -16.40 12.83 -0.56
CA LYS A 52 -16.59 11.64 0.29
C LYS A 52 -15.52 10.56 0.07
N LYS A 53 -15.00 10.40 -1.16
CA LYS A 53 -13.93 9.44 -1.46
C LYS A 53 -12.60 9.90 -0.88
N ALA A 54 -12.27 11.18 -1.05
CA ALA A 54 -11.07 11.78 -0.48
C ALA A 54 -11.07 11.66 1.06
N GLN A 55 -12.20 11.95 1.71
CA GLN A 55 -12.37 11.77 3.15
C GLN A 55 -12.18 10.31 3.59
N ARG A 56 -12.71 9.34 2.84
CA ARG A 56 -12.54 7.91 3.13
C ARG A 56 -11.08 7.49 3.00
N CYS A 57 -10.40 7.87 1.91
CA CYS A 57 -8.98 7.58 1.70
C CYS A 57 -8.10 8.22 2.78
N PHE A 58 -8.36 9.48 3.13
CA PHE A 58 -7.61 10.18 4.17
C PHE A 58 -7.80 9.53 5.54
N ARG A 59 -9.04 9.19 5.91
CA ARG A 59 -9.33 8.50 7.18
C ARG A 59 -8.67 7.13 7.25
N GLU A 60 -8.62 6.38 6.13
CA GLU A 60 -7.90 5.10 6.08
C GLU A 60 -6.41 5.29 6.40
N LEU A 61 -5.76 6.30 5.81
CA LEU A 61 -4.36 6.62 6.09
C LEU A 61 -4.13 7.05 7.55
N GLN A 62 -5.03 7.84 8.13
CA GLN A 62 -4.95 8.25 9.53
C GLN A 62 -5.06 7.05 10.48
N LEU A 63 -6.06 6.19 10.27
CA LEU A 63 -6.25 4.99 11.10
C LEU A 63 -5.02 4.07 11.05
N LEU A 64 -4.47 3.82 9.85
CA LEU A 64 -3.29 2.96 9.70
C LEU A 64 -2.01 3.59 10.28
N ARG A 65 -1.95 4.92 10.40
CA ARG A 65 -0.83 5.65 11.01
C ARG A 65 -0.89 5.63 12.54
N GLU A 66 -2.10 5.68 13.11
CA GLU A 66 -2.31 5.75 14.56
C GLU A 66 -2.30 4.37 15.24
N LEU A 67 -2.74 3.32 14.54
CA LEU A 67 -2.80 1.96 15.08
C LEU A 67 -1.43 1.27 15.01
N SER A 68 -0.91 0.89 16.18
CA SER A 68 0.33 0.10 16.32
C SER A 68 0.09 -1.12 17.21
N HIS A 69 -0.24 -2.24 16.59
CA HIS A 69 -0.48 -3.52 17.27
C HIS A 69 -0.15 -4.68 16.33
N ASP A 70 0.40 -5.79 16.84
CA ASP A 70 0.88 -6.91 16.02
C ASP A 70 -0.23 -7.62 15.22
N ASN A 71 -1.47 -7.61 15.73
CA ASN A 71 -2.64 -8.15 15.05
C ASN A 71 -3.39 -7.14 14.17
N ILE A 72 -2.88 -5.92 14.00
CA ILE A 72 -3.45 -4.90 13.13
C ILE A 72 -2.45 -4.58 12.01
N ALA A 73 -2.93 -4.45 10.79
CA ALA A 73 -2.08 -4.11 9.66
C ALA A 73 -1.39 -2.74 9.90
N ARG A 74 -0.05 -2.75 9.85
CA ARG A 74 0.78 -1.56 10.06
C ARG A 74 1.12 -0.86 8.76
N LEU A 75 0.93 0.45 8.70
CA LEU A 75 1.46 1.29 7.62
C LEU A 75 2.99 1.33 7.67
N LYS A 76 3.66 0.96 6.58
CA LYS A 76 5.13 1.05 6.48
C LYS A 76 5.59 2.42 6.01
N PHE A 77 4.99 2.92 4.93
CA PHE A 77 5.25 4.24 4.35
C PHE A 77 4.14 4.59 3.35
N THR A 78 4.11 5.84 2.92
CA THR A 78 3.24 6.34 1.85
C THR A 78 4.07 7.10 0.83
N TYR A 79 3.64 7.10 -0.42
CA TYR A 79 4.23 7.90 -1.50
C TYR A 79 3.10 8.32 -2.45
N SER A 80 3.34 9.40 -3.20
CA SER A 80 2.42 9.96 -4.20
C SER A 80 3.11 10.11 -5.54
#